data_AF-A0A0F8ECV4-F1
#
_entry.id   AF-A0A0F8ECV4-F1
#
_cell.length_a   1.000
_cell.length_b   1.000
_cell.length_c   1.000
_cell.angle_alpha   90.00
_cell.angle_beta   90.00
_cell.angle_gamma   90.00
#
_symmetry.space_group_name_H-M   'P 1'
#
loop_
_entity.id
_entity.type
_entity.pdbx_description
1 polymer ?
#
loop_
_entity_poly.entity_id
_entity_poly.type
_entity_poly.pdbx_seq_one_letter_code
_entity_poly.pdbx_strand_id
1 'polypeptide(L)'
;MIKKFTSLFPLWAVLLSAVAYVYPEYFVPYKGFIVPLLSLIMLGMGVTLSVDSFLAVLKRPYVVLLGTLMQYTLMPLAAWIVCLALKLPADLMAGVILLGC
;
A
#
# COMPACT_ATOMS: atom_id res chain seq x y z
N MET A 1 -12.46 16.95 -15.96
CA MET A 1 -12.73 15.51 -16.23
C MET A 1 -11.78 14.59 -15.46
N ILE A 2 -10.46 14.84 -15.46
CA ILE A 2 -9.47 13.99 -14.75
C ILE A 2 -9.75 13.89 -13.23
N LYS A 3 -10.07 14.99 -12.53
CA LYS A 3 -10.41 14.98 -11.10
C LYS A 3 -11.56 14.02 -10.72
N LYS A 4 -12.60 13.95 -11.57
CA LYS A 4 -13.77 13.09 -11.35
C LYS A 4 -13.41 11.61 -11.47
N PHE A 5 -12.50 11.30 -12.40
CA PHE A 5 -11.98 9.94 -12.58
C PHE A 5 -11.09 9.51 -11.41
N THR A 6 -10.18 10.37 -10.94
CA THR A 6 -9.33 10.07 -9.77
C THR A 6 -10.15 9.89 -8.49
N SER A 7 -11.21 10.66 -8.27
CA SER A 7 -12.10 10.46 -7.12
C SER A 7 -12.86 9.13 -7.16
N LEU A 8 -13.04 8.56 -8.35
CA LEU A 8 -13.71 7.25 -8.54
C LEU A 8 -12.73 6.07 -8.40
N PHE A 9 -11.44 6.31 -8.12
CA PHE A 9 -10.45 5.24 -7.97
C PHE A 9 -10.88 4.13 -6.98
N PRO A 10 -11.41 4.44 -5.78
CA PRO A 10 -11.87 3.38 -4.86
C PRO A 10 -13.00 2.52 -5.45
N LEU A 11 -13.90 3.15 -6.22
CA LEU A 11 -14.98 2.44 -6.90
C LEU A 11 -14.42 1.47 -7.95
N TRP A 12 -13.46 1.93 -8.76
CA TRP A 12 -12.79 1.07 -9.75
C TRP A 12 -12.03 -0.08 -9.10
N ALA A 13 -11.32 0.17 -8.00
CA ALA A 13 -10.58 -0.87 -7.28
C ALA A 13 -11.51 -1.98 -6.75
N VAL A 14 -12.64 -1.61 -6.15
CA VAL A 14 -13.63 -2.58 -5.64
C VAL A 14 -14.29 -3.34 -6.79
N LEU A 15 -14.69 -2.66 -7.87
CA LEU A 15 -15.31 -3.31 -9.03
C LEU A 15 -14.37 -4.33 -9.69
N LEU A 16 -13.11 -3.95 -9.94
CA LEU A 16 -12.13 -4.86 -10.54
C LEU A 16 -11.80 -6.03 -9.62
N SER A 17 -11.72 -5.80 -8.31
CA SER A 17 -11.54 -6.87 -7.33
C SER A 17 -12.72 -7.86 -7.33
N ALA A 18 -13.96 -7.36 -7.43
CA ALA A 18 -15.15 -8.20 -7.53
C ALA A 18 -15.17 -9.03 -8.83
N VAL A 19 -14.81 -8.42 -9.96
CA VAL A 19 -14.70 -9.14 -11.25
C VAL A 19 -13.60 -10.20 -11.20
N ALA A 20 -12.45 -9.89 -10.60
CA ALA A 20 -11.36 -10.85 -10.43
C ALA A 20 -11.74 -12.02 -9.50
N TYR A 21 -12.61 -11.79 -8.53
CA TYR A 21 -13.16 -12.84 -7.66
C TYR A 21 -14.08 -13.82 -8.43
N VAL A 22 -14.92 -13.32 -9.34
CA VAL A 22 -15.86 -14.15 -10.12
C VAL A 22 -15.19 -14.81 -11.33
N TYR A 23 -14.29 -14.10 -12.01
CA TYR A 23 -13.62 -14.55 -13.23
C TYR A 23 -12.09 -14.47 -13.10
N PRO A 24 -11.47 -15.38 -12.32
CA PRO A 24 -10.03 -15.34 -12.05
C PRO A 24 -9.18 -15.62 -13.29
N GLU A 25 -9.70 -16.37 -14.27
CA GLU A 25 -8.97 -16.78 -15.48
C GLU A 25 -8.44 -15.59 -16.29
N TYR A 26 -9.15 -14.45 -16.28
CA TYR A 26 -8.71 -13.24 -16.98
C TYR A 26 -7.52 -12.54 -16.31
N PHE A 27 -7.30 -12.74 -15.00
CA PHE A 27 -6.30 -11.98 -14.23
C PHE A 27 -5.10 -12.82 -13.79
N VAL A 28 -5.27 -14.13 -13.58
CA VAL A 28 -4.19 -15.03 -13.13
C VAL A 28 -2.97 -15.06 -14.06
N PRO A 29 -3.09 -15.05 -15.40
CA PRO A 29 -1.93 -15.02 -16.29
C PRO A 29 -1.03 -13.80 -16.10
N TYR A 30 -1.58 -12.69 -15.59
CA TYR A 30 -0.87 -11.43 -15.43
C TYR A 30 -0.13 -11.29 -14.09
N LYS A 31 -0.10 -12.33 -13.24
CA LYS A 31 0.62 -12.30 -11.95
C LYS A 31 2.09 -11.89 -12.09
N GLY A 32 2.75 -12.29 -13.18
CA GLY A 32 4.14 -11.90 -13.46
C GLY A 32 4.36 -10.40 -13.66
N PHE A 33 3.31 -9.64 -13.97
CA PHE A 33 3.38 -8.19 -14.15
C PHE A 33 3.22 -7.39 -12.85
N ILE A 34 2.91 -8.03 -11.72
CA ILE A 34 2.73 -7.32 -10.44
C ILE A 34 3.99 -6.54 -10.06
N VAL A 35 5.16 -7.19 -10.13
CA VAL A 35 6.43 -6.54 -9.76
C VAL A 35 6.82 -5.41 -10.75
N PRO A 36 6.78 -5.61 -12.09
CA PRO A 36 6.99 -4.53 -13.05
C PRO A 36 6.01 -3.35 -12.94
N LEU A 37 4.74 -3.61 -12.64
CA LEU A 37 3.76 -2.55 -12.47
C LEU A 37 3.99 -1.78 -11.16
N LEU A 38 4.32 -2.48 -10.08
CA LEU A 38 4.67 -1.84 -8.82
C LEU A 38 5.94 -0.99 -8.95
N SER A 39 6.96 -1.48 -9.65
CA SER A 39 8.20 -0.72 -9.88
C SER A 39 7.93 0.54 -10.71
N LEU A 40 7.05 0.48 -11.71
CA LEU A 40 6.62 1.65 -12.47
C LEU A 40 5.91 2.69 -11.60
N ILE A 41 5.03 2.25 -10.68
CA ILE A 41 4.33 3.14 -9.74
C ILE A 41 5.33 3.80 -8.78
N MET A 42 6.27 3.02 -8.22
CA MET A 42 7.31 3.54 -7.33
C MET A 42 8.26 4.50 -8.06
N LEU A 43 8.57 4.25 -9.33
CA LEU A 43 9.31 5.19 -10.18
C LEU A 43 8.53 6.50 -10.37
N GLY A 44 7.23 6.41 -10.64
CA GLY A 44 6.34 7.58 -10.75
C GLY A 44 6.37 8.45 -9.50
N MET A 45 6.29 7.82 -8.31
CA MET A 45 6.46 8.52 -7.04
C MET A 45 7.85 9.17 -6.94
N GLY A 46 8.92 8.45 -7.32
CA GLY A 46 10.30 8.93 -7.27
C GLY A 46 10.58 10.15 -8.15
N VAL A 47 10.08 10.17 -9.39
CA VAL A 47 10.27 11.29 -10.33
C VAL A 47 9.55 12.57 -9.86
N THR A 48 8.52 12.43 -9.02
CA THR A 48 7.82 13.58 -8.43
C THR A 48 8.48 14.14 -7.16
N LEU A 49 9.49 13.48 -6.61
CA LEU A 49 10.21 13.98 -5.44
C LEU A 49 11.09 15.17 -5.82
N SER A 50 11.02 16.22 -5.01
CA SER A 50 11.82 17.43 -5.17
C SER A 50 12.88 17.53 -4.08
N VAL A 51 13.99 18.23 -4.36
CA VAL A 51 15.04 18.50 -3.36
C VAL A 51 14.48 19.25 -2.16
N ASP A 52 13.49 20.13 -2.37
CA ASP A 52 12.78 20.84 -1.30
C ASP A 52 12.05 19.90 -0.34
N SER A 53 11.50 18.78 -0.84
CA SER A 53 10.88 17.75 0.00
C SER A 53 11.91 17.09 0.93
N PHE A 54 13.13 16.87 0.47
CA PHE A 54 14.22 16.36 1.32
C PHE A 54 14.70 17.41 2.34
N LEU A 55 14.82 18.67 1.92
CA LEU A 55 15.18 19.76 2.82
C LEU A 55 14.11 19.98 3.90
N ALA A 56 12.84 19.75 3.60
CA ALA A 56 11.75 19.84 4.57
C ALA A 56 11.94 18.85 5.73
N VAL A 57 12.50 17.67 5.47
CA VAL A 57 12.84 16.68 6.51
C VAL A 57 13.88 17.24 7.48
N LEU A 58 14.93 17.89 6.95
CA LEU A 58 15.98 18.50 7.76
C LEU A 58 15.49 19.73 8.55
N LYS A 59 14.48 20.44 8.04
CA LYS A 59 13.87 21.58 8.74
C LYS A 59 12.99 21.16 9.93
N ARG A 60 12.41 19.96 9.90
CA ARG A 60 11.49 19.45 10.95
C ARG A 60 11.78 17.99 11.32
N PRO A 61 13.00 17.67 11.79
CA PRO A 61 13.42 16.29 11.99
C PRO A 61 12.58 15.57 13.04
N TYR A 62 12.16 16.26 14.11
CA TYR A 62 11.35 15.67 15.17
C TYR A 62 9.99 15.16 14.68
N VAL A 63 9.33 15.89 13.77
CA VAL A 63 8.01 15.50 13.24
C VAL A 63 8.14 14.29 12.33
N VAL A 64 9.17 14.29 11.47
CA VAL A 64 9.42 13.15 10.58
C VAL A 64 9.82 11.91 11.37
N LEU A 65 10.72 12.05 12.35
CA LEU A 65 11.12 10.93 13.21
C LEU A 65 9.94 10.34 13.98
N LEU A 66 9.08 11.18 14.55
CA LEU A 66 7.87 10.72 15.23
C LEU A 66 6.93 10.00 14.26
N GLY A 67 6.71 10.55 13.07
CA GLY A 67 5.90 9.93 12.03
C GLY A 67 6.44 8.56 11.61
N THR A 68 7.75 8.45 11.39
CA THR A 68 8.43 7.19 11.05
C THR A 68 8.35 6.18 12.20
N LEU A 69 8.56 6.61 13.44
CA LEU A 69 8.41 5.75 14.62
C LEU A 69 6.98 5.23 14.73
N MET A 70 5.98 6.10 14.59
CA MET A 70 4.58 5.69 14.62
C MET A 70 4.25 4.73 13.48
N GLN A 71 4.74 4.99 12.26
CA GLN A 71 4.54 4.11 11.12
C GLN A 71 5.09 2.69 11.39
N TYR A 72 6.34 2.58 11.84
CA TYR A 72 7.01 1.28 12.04
C TYR A 72 6.71 0.62 13.39
N THR A 73 5.99 1.28 14.30
CA THR A 73 5.55 0.65 15.56
C THR A 73 4.06 0.38 15.55
N LEU A 74 3.24 1.38 15.25
CA LEU A 74 1.80 1.30 15.36
C LEU A 74 1.19 0.44 14.26
N MET A 75 1.67 0.53 13.01
CA MET A 75 1.13 -0.27 11.90
C MET A 75 1.42 -1.78 12.06
N PRO A 76 2.65 -2.22 12.40
CA PRO A 76 2.91 -3.64 12.67
C PRO A 76 2.17 -4.17 13.89
N LEU A 77 2.12 -3.39 14.98
CA LEU A 77 1.40 -3.77 16.20
C LEU A 77 -0.10 -3.91 15.94
N ALA A 78 -0.69 -2.99 15.19
CA ALA A 78 -2.10 -3.06 14.81
C ALA A 78 -2.37 -4.30 13.94
N ALA A 79 -1.53 -4.57 12.93
CA ALA A 79 -1.64 -5.75 12.08
C ALA A 79 -1.58 -7.05 12.93
N TRP A 80 -0.65 -7.13 13.88
CA TRP A 80 -0.52 -8.28 14.77
C TRP A 80 -1.74 -8.45 15.70
N ILE A 81 -2.20 -7.37 16.35
CA ILE A 81 -3.39 -7.39 17.22
C ILE A 81 -4.62 -7.87 16.44
N VAL A 82 -4.82 -7.36 15.22
CA VAL A 82 -5.95 -7.77 14.36
C VAL A 82 -5.87 -9.25 14.00
N CYS A 83 -4.68 -9.75 13.65
CA CYS A 83 -4.49 -11.17 13.34
C CYS A 83 -4.79 -12.08 14.53
N LEU A 84 -4.40 -11.66 15.75
CA LEU A 84 -4.70 -12.39 16.99
C LEU A 84 -6.19 -12.37 17.31
N ALA A 85 -6.84 -11.20 17.21
CA ALA A 85 -8.26 -11.03 17.47
C ALA A 85 -9.14 -11.87 16.53
N LEU A 86 -8.76 -11.95 15.25
CA LEU A 86 -9.47 -12.71 14.22
C LEU A 86 -9.04 -14.19 14.13
N LYS A 87 -8.05 -14.62 14.93
CA LYS A 87 -7.48 -15.99 14.93
C LYS A 87 -7.14 -16.49 13.53
N LEU A 88 -6.44 -15.66 12.75
CA LEU A 88 -6.09 -15.97 11.38
C LEU A 88 -5.09 -17.15 11.29
N PRO A 89 -5.18 -18.00 10.25
CA PRO A 89 -4.19 -19.03 9.98
C PRO A 89 -2.83 -18.39 9.66
N ALA A 90 -1.75 -19.16 9.88
CA ALA A 90 -0.37 -18.67 9.77
C ALA A 90 -0.06 -18.00 8.42
N ASP A 91 -0.57 -18.54 7.31
CA ASP A 91 -0.33 -18.02 5.97
C ASP A 91 -0.93 -16.62 5.76
N LEU A 92 -2.15 -16.39 6.26
CA LEU A 92 -2.82 -15.09 6.17
C LEU A 92 -2.22 -14.09 7.16
N MET A 93 -1.82 -14.56 8.35
CA MET A 93 -1.15 -13.73 9.35
C MET A 93 0.16 -13.16 8.81
N ALA A 94 0.97 -13.98 8.13
CA ALA A 94 2.20 -13.51 7.50
C ALA A 94 1.92 -12.41 6.46
N GLY A 95 0.90 -12.58 5.62
CA GLY A 95 0.51 -11.57 4.63
C GLY A 95 0.04 -10.24 5.24
N VAL A 96 -0.77 -10.29 6.29
CA VAL A 96 -1.28 -9.09 6.97
C VAL A 96 -0.19 -8.37 7.77
N ILE A 97 0.75 -9.10 8.39
CA ILE A 97 1.90 -8.49 9.06
C ILE A 97 2.87 -7.88 8.04
N LEU A 98 3.11 -8.53 6.90
CA LEU A 98 3.90 -7.97 5.80
C LEU A 98 3.29 -6.68 5.25
N LEU A 99 1.97 -6.55 5.23
CA LEU A 99 1.30 -5.29 4.88
C LEU A 99 1.54 -4.19 5.93
N GLY A 100 1.65 -4.58 7.20
CA GLY A 100 1.80 -3.67 8.34
C GLY A 100 3.22 -3.14 8.56
N CYS A 101 4.22 -3.76 7.93
CA CYS A 101 5.65 -3.44 8.06
C CYS A 101 6.17 -2.68 6.84
#